data_AF-A0A2S8P1I5-F1
#
_entry.id   AF-A0A2S8P1I5-F1
#
_cell.length_a   1.000
_cell.length_b   1.000
_cell.length_c   1.000
_cell.angle_alpha   90.00
_cell.angle_beta   90.00
_cell.angle_gamma   90.00
#
_symmetry.space_group_name_H-M   'P 1'
#
loop_
_entity.id
_entity.type
_entity.pdbx_description
1 polymer ?
#
loop_
_entity_poly.entity_id
_entity_poly.type
_entity_poly.pdbx_seq_one_letter_code
_entity_poly.pdbx_strand_id
1 'polypeptide(L)'
;MNSISSATKSSFTPGNQVPNRDKEIQGLMQQKIRLNEEMQGVKANDELDTKTKAERIKSLTSSISQIESQIAQIKAEELQEKNKLNQPEKVQQQQSKPTDEAQAPSLDHLIKHSQTYDQLGKLVGLRDHMQSSIQTTEGETRFDRLVLEINAEKDIGKSMMMENAERTVFQTKRELVQDIHSQLNKVNQKIGDLVKEIHQPTPRESVQPPLSTRREQEEKQEVNEEQKAGNAESSSNRKVLEQDSGDRSQKATFASPAAPYPSVDIRV
;
A
#
# COMPACT_ATOMS: atom_id res chain seq x y z
N MET A 1 -8.40 -74.74 20.70
CA MET A 1 -7.07 -74.57 21.31
C MET A 1 -6.30 -73.55 20.49
N ASN A 2 -5.89 -72.45 21.13
CA ASN A 2 -4.58 -71.75 21.06
C ASN A 2 -3.77 -71.89 19.74
N SER A 3 -3.20 -70.85 19.10
CA SER A 3 -2.56 -69.65 19.64
C SER A 3 -2.43 -68.55 18.58
N ILE A 4 -2.45 -67.32 19.08
CA ILE A 4 -2.08 -66.04 18.49
C ILE A 4 -0.55 -65.89 18.49
N SER A 5 0.03 -65.33 17.42
CA SER A 5 1.16 -64.37 17.42
C SER A 5 1.51 -64.02 15.98
N SER A 6 2.05 -62.86 15.61
CA SER A 6 2.16 -61.50 16.14
C SER A 6 3.13 -60.79 15.19
N ALA A 7 2.99 -59.47 15.07
CA ALA A 7 3.90 -58.52 14.42
C ALA A 7 3.83 -58.48 12.86
N THR A 8 3.78 -57.32 12.19
CA THR A 8 4.11 -55.96 12.64
C THR A 8 3.31 -54.96 11.80
N LYS A 9 2.79 -53.94 12.49
CA LYS A 9 2.25 -52.72 11.90
C LYS A 9 3.30 -52.09 10.98
N SER A 10 2.99 -51.90 9.71
CA SER A 10 3.53 -50.79 8.93
C SER A 10 2.38 -49.82 8.71
N SER A 11 2.19 -48.97 9.71
CA SER A 11 1.36 -47.78 9.60
C SER A 11 2.09 -46.85 8.63
N PHE A 12 1.69 -46.90 7.36
CA PHE A 12 2.10 -45.91 6.38
C PHE A 12 1.40 -44.59 6.76
N THR A 13 2.05 -43.77 7.57
CA THR A 13 1.70 -42.36 7.70
C THR A 13 2.26 -41.64 6.47
N PRO A 14 1.43 -41.07 5.57
CA PRO A 14 1.94 -40.27 4.45
C PRO A 14 2.31 -38.87 4.97
N GLY A 15 3.35 -38.79 5.79
CA GLY A 15 3.95 -37.53 6.23
C GLY A 15 5.06 -37.09 5.30
N ASN A 16 4.74 -36.70 4.05
CA ASN A 16 5.61 -35.89 3.16
C ASN A 16 4.92 -35.54 1.82
N GLN A 17 3.75 -34.89 1.83
CA GLN A 17 3.04 -34.52 0.58
C GLN A 17 3.49 -33.19 -0.05
N VAL A 18 4.38 -32.43 0.61
CA VAL A 18 4.86 -31.13 0.12
C VAL A 18 5.72 -31.20 -1.17
N PRO A 19 6.71 -32.13 -1.32
CA PRO A 19 7.61 -32.10 -2.48
C PRO A 19 6.95 -32.48 -3.82
N ASN A 20 5.77 -33.11 -3.79
CA ASN A 20 5.05 -33.47 -5.01
C ASN A 20 4.23 -32.30 -5.56
N ARG A 21 3.65 -31.47 -4.69
CA ARG A 21 2.90 -30.26 -5.10
C ARG A 21 3.81 -29.17 -5.64
N ASP A 22 5.00 -29.00 -5.08
CA ASP A 22 5.98 -28.06 -5.63
C ASP A 22 6.42 -28.43 -7.05
N LYS A 23 6.63 -29.73 -7.32
CA LYS A 23 6.93 -30.23 -8.68
C LYS A 23 5.76 -30.01 -9.63
N GLU A 24 4.53 -30.19 -9.16
CA GLU A 24 3.32 -29.94 -9.93
C GLU A 24 3.18 -28.44 -10.27
N ILE A 25 3.38 -27.54 -9.30
CA ILE A 25 3.40 -26.09 -9.52
C ILE A 25 4.49 -25.70 -10.53
N GLN A 26 5.69 -26.27 -10.42
CA GLN A 26 6.77 -26.02 -11.38
C GLN A 26 6.40 -26.49 -12.80
N GLY A 27 5.78 -27.68 -12.93
CA GLY A 27 5.30 -28.19 -14.21
C GLY A 27 4.23 -27.29 -14.85
N LEU A 28 3.24 -26.87 -14.05
CA LEU A 28 2.19 -25.94 -14.48
C LEU A 28 2.78 -24.57 -14.89
N MET A 29 3.78 -24.08 -14.15
CA MET A 29 4.45 -22.83 -14.48
C MET A 29 5.25 -22.92 -15.79
N GLN A 30 5.91 -24.05 -16.05
CA GLN A 30 6.56 -24.31 -17.32
C GLN A 30 5.56 -24.40 -18.48
N GLN A 31 4.39 -25.01 -18.25
CA GLN A 31 3.31 -25.05 -19.24
C GLN A 31 2.76 -23.64 -19.53
N LYS A 32 2.59 -22.80 -18.51
CA LYS A 32 2.22 -21.38 -18.68
C LYS A 32 3.22 -20.61 -19.54
N ILE A 33 4.52 -20.84 -19.34
CA ILE A 33 5.57 -20.19 -20.15
C ILE A 33 5.43 -20.59 -21.62
N ARG A 34 5.32 -21.90 -21.91
CA ARG A 34 5.14 -22.40 -23.29
C ARG A 34 3.90 -21.84 -23.97
N LEU A 35 2.77 -21.74 -23.25
CA LEU A 35 1.54 -21.16 -23.81
C LEU A 35 1.67 -19.66 -24.07
N ASN A 36 2.42 -18.93 -23.25
CA ASN A 36 2.72 -17.52 -23.51
C ASN A 36 3.61 -17.34 -24.73
N GLU A 37 4.61 -18.21 -24.92
CA GLU A 37 5.44 -18.24 -26.13
C GLU A 37 4.59 -18.55 -27.37
N GLU A 38 3.70 -19.54 -27.31
CA GLU A 38 2.77 -19.85 -28.42
C GLU A 38 1.85 -18.66 -28.71
N MET A 39 1.33 -17.98 -27.68
CA MET A 39 0.50 -16.78 -27.85
C MET A 39 1.27 -15.65 -28.54
N GLN A 40 2.55 -15.44 -28.21
CA GLN A 40 3.39 -14.47 -28.92
C GLN A 40 3.65 -14.90 -30.36
N GLY A 41 3.89 -16.18 -30.60
CA GLY A 41 4.03 -16.74 -31.95
C GLY A 41 2.77 -16.52 -32.81
N VAL A 42 1.58 -16.72 -32.24
CA VAL A 42 0.30 -16.45 -32.93
C VAL A 42 0.11 -14.96 -33.21
N LYS A 43 0.53 -14.08 -32.30
CA LYS A 43 0.47 -12.62 -32.51
C LYS A 43 1.37 -12.18 -33.67
N ALA A 44 2.60 -12.69 -33.71
CA ALA A 44 3.61 -12.38 -34.72
C ALA A 44 3.44 -13.10 -36.06
N ASN A 45 2.53 -14.07 -36.16
CA ASN A 45 2.27 -14.79 -37.40
C ASN A 45 1.38 -13.97 -38.35
N ASP A 46 1.96 -13.50 -39.46
CA ASP A 46 1.27 -12.70 -40.48
C ASP A 46 0.45 -13.53 -41.49
N GLU A 47 0.59 -14.86 -41.49
CA GLU A 47 -0.15 -15.77 -42.37
C GLU A 47 -1.55 -16.11 -41.85
N LEU A 48 -1.82 -15.85 -40.56
CA LEU A 48 -3.12 -16.09 -39.95
C LEU A 48 -4.05 -14.88 -40.13
N ASP A 49 -5.28 -15.14 -40.59
CA ASP A 49 -6.30 -14.10 -40.66
C ASP A 49 -6.66 -13.58 -39.26
N THR A 50 -7.14 -12.33 -39.20
CA THR A 50 -7.42 -11.62 -37.95
C THR A 50 -8.41 -12.35 -37.06
N LYS A 51 -9.41 -13.05 -37.63
CA LYS A 51 -10.43 -13.76 -36.86
C LYS A 51 -9.84 -15.03 -36.24
N THR A 52 -9.13 -15.83 -37.02
CA THR A 52 -8.44 -17.03 -36.51
C THR A 52 -7.39 -16.67 -35.47
N LYS A 53 -6.64 -15.58 -35.68
CA LYS A 53 -5.68 -15.05 -34.70
C LYS A 53 -6.37 -14.68 -33.38
N ALA A 54 -7.50 -13.97 -33.44
CA ALA A 54 -8.26 -13.58 -32.26
C ALA A 54 -8.84 -14.79 -31.51
N GLU A 55 -9.43 -15.77 -32.22
CA GLU A 55 -9.97 -16.99 -31.62
C GLU A 55 -8.86 -17.81 -30.94
N ARG A 56 -7.70 -17.95 -31.59
CA ARG A 56 -6.56 -18.70 -31.03
C ARG A 56 -5.94 -17.98 -29.83
N ILE A 57 -5.79 -16.66 -29.88
CA ILE A 57 -5.35 -15.87 -28.72
C ILE A 57 -6.34 -16.02 -27.56
N LYS A 58 -7.65 -15.97 -27.83
CA LYS A 58 -8.69 -16.15 -26.81
C LYS A 58 -8.60 -17.54 -26.17
N SER A 59 -8.43 -18.59 -26.98
CA SER A 59 -8.26 -19.96 -26.49
C SER A 59 -7.01 -20.08 -25.61
N LEU A 60 -5.87 -19.60 -26.08
CA LEU A 60 -4.60 -19.63 -25.32
C LEU A 60 -4.69 -18.84 -24.02
N THR A 61 -5.34 -17.67 -24.04
CA THR A 61 -5.60 -16.86 -22.85
C THR A 61 -6.45 -17.63 -21.84
N SER A 62 -7.51 -18.29 -22.29
CA SER A 62 -8.35 -19.13 -21.43
C SER A 62 -7.57 -20.27 -20.80
N SER A 63 -6.71 -20.96 -21.57
CA SER A 63 -5.86 -22.03 -21.06
C SER A 63 -4.83 -21.53 -20.03
N ILE A 64 -4.24 -20.34 -20.25
CA ILE A 64 -3.34 -19.70 -19.28
C ILE A 64 -4.09 -19.41 -17.97
N SER A 65 -5.29 -18.82 -18.04
CA SER A 65 -6.09 -18.52 -16.84
C SER A 65 -6.52 -19.77 -16.07
N GLN A 66 -6.78 -20.88 -16.77
CA GLN A 66 -7.06 -22.17 -16.13
C GLN A 66 -5.85 -22.69 -15.36
N ILE A 67 -4.64 -22.61 -15.95
CA ILE A 67 -3.40 -23.02 -15.27
C ILE A 67 -3.13 -22.14 -14.05
N GLU A 68 -3.35 -20.83 -14.15
CA GLU A 68 -3.21 -19.91 -13.01
C GLU A 68 -4.15 -20.26 -11.86
N SER A 69 -5.40 -20.62 -12.20
CA SER A 69 -6.39 -21.07 -11.22
C SER A 69 -5.98 -22.37 -10.53
N GLN A 70 -5.42 -23.33 -11.28
CA GLN A 70 -4.89 -24.58 -10.73
C GLN A 70 -3.71 -24.34 -9.79
N ILE A 71 -2.76 -23.47 -10.18
CA ILE A 71 -1.63 -23.10 -9.31
C ILE A 71 -2.13 -22.45 -8.02
N ALA A 72 -3.11 -21.54 -8.11
CA ALA A 72 -3.68 -20.88 -6.94
C ALA A 72 -4.38 -21.88 -6.00
N GLN A 73 -5.14 -22.83 -6.57
CA GLN A 73 -5.78 -23.89 -5.81
C GLN A 73 -4.77 -24.77 -5.08
N ILE A 74 -3.74 -25.26 -5.77
CA ILE A 74 -2.70 -26.12 -5.17
C ILE A 74 -1.97 -25.38 -4.03
N LYS A 75 -1.66 -24.09 -4.22
CA LYS A 75 -1.04 -23.26 -3.16
C LYS A 75 -1.96 -23.04 -1.97
N ALA A 76 -3.26 -22.84 -2.20
CA ALA A 76 -4.26 -22.69 -1.14
C ALA A 76 -4.43 -24.00 -0.35
N GLU A 77 -4.49 -25.15 -1.04
CA GLU A 77 -4.54 -26.48 -0.42
C GLU A 77 -3.28 -26.77 0.40
N GLU A 78 -2.09 -26.43 -0.12
CA GLU A 78 -0.83 -26.57 0.62
C GLU A 78 -0.81 -25.72 1.91
N LEU A 79 -1.27 -24.46 1.83
CA LEU A 79 -1.36 -23.58 2.98
C LEU A 79 -2.39 -24.08 4.01
N GLN A 80 -3.51 -24.63 3.54
CA GLN A 80 -4.53 -25.21 4.41
C GLN A 80 -4.04 -26.48 5.10
N GLU A 81 -3.30 -27.35 4.40
CA GLU A 81 -2.73 -28.57 4.99
C GLU A 81 -1.62 -28.25 6.01
N LYS A 82 -0.76 -27.26 5.75
CA LYS A 82 0.22 -26.79 6.75
C LYS A 82 -0.44 -26.22 8.01
N ASN A 83 -1.61 -25.61 7.88
CA ASN A 83 -2.39 -25.15 9.04
C ASN A 83 -3.14 -26.27 9.76
N LYS A 84 -3.58 -27.33 9.06
CA LYS A 84 -4.24 -28.50 9.67
C LYS A 84 -3.26 -29.44 10.37
N LEU A 85 -2.03 -29.61 9.85
CA LEU A 85 -1.01 -30.46 10.46
C LEU A 85 -0.45 -29.89 11.78
N ASN A 86 -0.64 -28.59 12.03
CA ASN A 86 -0.24 -27.89 13.26
C ASN A 86 -1.36 -27.79 14.32
N GLN A 87 -2.52 -28.44 14.13
CA GLN A 87 -3.51 -28.56 15.21
C GLN A 87 -3.21 -29.79 16.07
N PRO A 88 -2.89 -29.64 17.38
CA PRO A 88 -2.92 -30.76 18.30
C PRO A 88 -4.38 -31.16 18.54
N GLU A 89 -4.67 -32.41 18.21
CA GLU A 89 -5.92 -33.10 18.52
C GLU A 89 -6.17 -33.02 20.05
N LYS A 90 -7.31 -32.46 20.44
CA LYS A 90 -7.70 -32.30 21.85
C LYS A 90 -7.79 -33.65 22.57
N VAL A 91 -7.02 -33.82 23.64
CA VAL A 91 -7.41 -34.62 24.81
C VAL A 91 -7.08 -33.86 26.11
N GLN A 92 -8.13 -33.38 26.76
CA GLN A 92 -8.33 -33.24 28.22
C GLN A 92 -7.10 -33.21 29.15
N GLN A 93 -6.79 -32.05 29.75
CA GLN A 93 -7.03 -31.70 31.17
C GLN A 93 -6.17 -30.51 31.63
N GLN A 94 -6.85 -29.59 32.32
CA GLN A 94 -6.39 -28.69 33.40
C GLN A 94 -5.24 -27.67 33.20
N GLN A 95 -5.69 -26.42 33.33
CA GLN A 95 -5.10 -25.28 34.06
C GLN A 95 -3.88 -24.52 33.51
N SER A 96 -4.19 -23.23 33.28
CA SER A 96 -3.38 -22.02 33.48
C SER A 96 -2.17 -21.78 32.58
N LYS A 97 -2.40 -21.00 31.53
CA LYS A 97 -1.66 -19.75 31.20
C LYS A 97 -2.38 -19.02 30.05
N PRO A 98 -2.54 -17.69 30.08
CA PRO A 98 -2.91 -16.95 28.88
C PRO A 98 -1.63 -16.81 28.05
N THR A 99 -1.43 -17.74 27.12
CA THR A 99 -0.46 -17.57 26.04
C THR A 99 -1.18 -16.84 24.92
N ASP A 100 -0.62 -15.72 24.46
CA ASP A 100 -0.99 -15.00 23.25
C ASP A 100 -0.95 -15.93 22.03
N GLU A 101 -1.99 -16.74 21.87
CA GLU A 101 -2.32 -17.39 20.61
C GLU A 101 -3.42 -16.57 19.96
N ALA A 102 -3.20 -16.20 18.70
CA ALA A 102 -4.08 -15.44 17.83
C ALA A 102 -5.55 -15.88 17.95
N GLN A 103 -6.26 -15.32 18.93
CA GLN A 103 -7.70 -15.36 18.97
C GLN A 103 -8.16 -14.58 17.75
N ALA A 104 -8.93 -15.24 16.90
CA ALA A 104 -9.75 -14.54 15.92
C ALA A 104 -10.42 -13.36 16.65
N PRO A 105 -10.29 -12.12 16.16
CA PRO A 105 -10.79 -10.95 16.88
C PRO A 105 -12.25 -11.18 17.24
N SER A 106 -12.57 -11.03 18.52
CA SER A 106 -13.94 -11.21 18.99
C SER A 106 -14.87 -10.26 18.22
N LEU A 107 -16.14 -10.64 18.05
CA LEU A 107 -17.10 -9.77 17.35
C LEU A 107 -17.18 -8.37 18.00
N ASP A 108 -17.06 -8.31 19.33
CA ASP A 108 -16.97 -7.07 20.10
C ASP A 108 -15.73 -6.23 19.74
N HIS A 109 -14.57 -6.87 19.56
CA HIS A 109 -13.35 -6.21 19.10
C HIS A 109 -13.52 -5.63 17.68
N LEU A 110 -14.11 -6.40 16.77
CA LEU A 110 -14.35 -5.95 15.41
C LEU A 110 -15.32 -4.76 15.36
N ILE A 111 -16.37 -4.77 16.19
CA ILE A 111 -17.32 -3.64 16.27
C ILE A 111 -16.62 -2.40 16.81
N LYS A 112 -15.82 -2.53 17.88
CA LYS A 112 -15.07 -1.42 18.50
C LYS A 112 -14.08 -0.77 17.55
N HIS A 113 -13.37 -1.55 16.74
CA HIS A 113 -12.37 -1.05 15.80
C HIS A 113 -12.87 -1.00 14.35
N SER A 114 -14.18 -1.08 14.11
CA SER A 114 -14.76 -1.09 12.76
C SER A 114 -14.30 0.13 11.93
N GLN A 115 -14.35 1.33 12.53
CA GLN A 115 -13.87 2.56 11.90
C GLN A 115 -12.34 2.54 11.69
N THR A 116 -11.58 1.96 12.62
CA THR A 116 -10.13 1.84 12.52
C THR A 116 -9.74 0.92 11.35
N TYR A 117 -10.45 -0.19 11.14
CA TYR A 117 -10.26 -1.08 9.99
C TYR A 117 -10.63 -0.40 8.66
N ASP A 118 -11.72 0.37 8.60
CA ASP A 118 -12.08 1.14 7.40
C ASP A 118 -11.01 2.17 7.03
N GLN A 119 -10.49 2.89 8.02
CA GLN A 119 -9.41 3.86 7.83
C GLN A 119 -8.11 3.17 7.39
N LEU A 120 -7.79 2.01 7.98
CA LEU A 120 -6.65 1.20 7.60
C LEU A 120 -6.76 0.76 6.14
N GLY A 121 -7.93 0.29 5.70
CA GLY A 121 -8.18 -0.08 4.31
C GLY A 121 -7.96 1.08 3.34
N LYS A 122 -8.46 2.28 3.68
CA LYS A 122 -8.24 3.50 2.87
C LYS A 122 -6.76 3.89 2.79
N LEU A 123 -6.03 3.83 3.91
CA LEU A 123 -4.61 4.17 3.93
C LEU A 123 -3.75 3.13 3.19
N VAL A 124 -4.08 1.84 3.28
CA VAL A 124 -3.44 0.78 2.51
C VAL A 124 -3.69 0.98 1.01
N GLY A 125 -4.93 1.28 0.61
CA GLY A 125 -5.22 1.61 -0.79
C GLY A 125 -4.47 2.85 -1.28
N LEU A 126 -4.37 3.89 -0.45
CA LEU A 126 -3.59 5.10 -0.76
C LEU A 126 -2.09 4.79 -0.90
N ARG A 127 -1.53 3.98 0.00
CA ARG A 127 -0.13 3.51 -0.07
C ARG A 127 0.14 2.80 -1.40
N ASP A 128 -0.73 1.86 -1.76
CA ASP A 128 -0.58 1.08 -2.99
C ASP A 128 -0.68 1.98 -4.23
N HIS A 129 -1.65 2.91 -4.25
CA HIS A 129 -1.77 3.90 -5.32
C HIS A 129 -0.51 4.77 -5.47
N MET A 130 0.03 5.28 -4.36
CA MET A 130 1.26 6.09 -4.37
C MET A 130 2.47 5.29 -4.85
N GLN A 131 2.56 4.02 -4.46
CA GLN A 131 3.64 3.14 -4.90
C GLN A 131 3.54 2.83 -6.41
N SER A 132 2.33 2.61 -6.94
CA SER A 132 2.10 2.50 -8.38
C SER A 132 2.41 3.80 -9.12
N SER A 133 2.09 4.96 -8.53
CA SER A 133 2.42 6.27 -9.12
C SER A 133 3.94 6.47 -9.22
N ILE A 134 4.71 6.10 -8.19
CA ILE A 134 6.17 6.13 -8.24
C ILE A 134 6.69 5.24 -9.37
N GLN A 135 6.25 3.98 -9.43
CA GLN A 135 6.68 3.04 -10.47
C GLN A 135 6.36 3.53 -11.88
N THR A 136 5.19 4.13 -12.06
CA THR A 136 4.76 4.70 -13.34
C THR A 136 5.66 5.86 -13.74
N THR A 137 5.84 6.86 -12.86
CA THR A 137 6.67 8.04 -13.14
C THR A 137 8.14 7.67 -13.39
N GLU A 138 8.70 6.74 -12.61
CA GLU A 138 10.06 6.24 -12.83
C GLU A 138 10.18 5.45 -14.14
N GLY A 139 9.19 4.61 -14.45
CA GLY A 139 9.12 3.86 -15.70
C GLY A 139 9.08 4.76 -16.92
N GLU A 140 8.22 5.78 -16.90
CA GLU A 140 8.15 6.82 -17.93
C GLU A 140 9.49 7.56 -18.05
N THR A 141 10.10 7.98 -16.94
CA THR A 141 11.39 8.69 -16.96
C THR A 141 12.49 7.85 -17.61
N ARG A 142 12.55 6.55 -17.28
CA ARG A 142 13.51 5.62 -17.90
C ARG A 142 13.25 5.43 -19.39
N PHE A 143 11.98 5.31 -19.77
CA PHE A 143 11.57 5.18 -21.17
C PHE A 143 11.91 6.43 -21.98
N ASP A 144 11.53 7.61 -21.49
CA ASP A 144 11.83 8.91 -22.12
C ASP A 144 13.35 9.09 -22.31
N ARG A 145 14.13 8.73 -21.28
CA ARG A 145 15.60 8.76 -21.36
C ARG A 145 16.12 7.81 -22.43
N LEU A 146 15.64 6.57 -22.46
CA LEU A 146 16.07 5.60 -23.48
C LEU A 146 15.78 6.10 -24.90
N VAL A 147 14.60 6.69 -25.14
CA VAL A 147 14.24 7.26 -26.44
C VAL A 147 15.19 8.36 -26.88
N LEU A 148 15.61 9.21 -25.95
CA LEU A 148 16.55 10.30 -26.22
C LEU A 148 17.99 9.81 -26.39
N GLU A 149 18.39 8.74 -25.69
CA GLU A 149 19.74 8.17 -25.73
C GLU A 149 20.04 7.45 -27.04
N ILE A 150 19.01 6.87 -27.69
CA ILE A 150 19.16 6.18 -28.97
C ILE A 150 19.68 7.13 -30.06
N ASN A 151 20.90 6.85 -30.51
CA ASN A 151 21.67 7.62 -31.49
C ASN A 151 22.04 9.05 -31.03
N ALA A 152 22.05 9.34 -29.73
CA ALA A 152 22.40 10.67 -29.20
C ALA A 152 23.81 11.13 -29.62
N GLU A 153 24.78 10.22 -29.73
CA GLU A 153 26.15 10.54 -30.15
C GLU A 153 26.25 10.95 -31.63
N LYS A 154 25.25 10.54 -32.44
CA LYS A 154 25.20 10.80 -33.89
C LYS A 154 24.33 12.01 -34.23
N ASP A 155 23.59 12.55 -33.25
CA ASP A 155 22.64 13.64 -33.41
C ASP A 155 22.82 14.66 -32.27
N ILE A 156 23.53 15.75 -32.59
CA ILE A 156 23.80 16.85 -31.65
C ILE A 156 22.49 17.44 -31.10
N GLY A 157 21.42 17.49 -31.91
CA GLY A 157 20.12 17.99 -31.50
C GLY A 157 19.50 17.11 -30.41
N LYS A 158 19.60 15.79 -30.54
CA LYS A 158 19.19 14.85 -29.49
C LYS A 158 20.01 14.97 -28.22
N SER A 159 21.33 15.15 -28.34
CA SER A 159 22.20 15.35 -27.18
C SER A 159 21.79 16.61 -26.39
N MET A 160 21.54 17.73 -27.07
CA MET A 160 21.03 18.95 -26.43
C MET A 160 19.61 18.75 -25.84
N MET A 161 18.74 18.02 -26.53
CA MET A 161 17.40 17.70 -26.05
C MET A 161 17.46 16.83 -24.78
N MET A 162 18.37 15.87 -24.72
CA MET A 162 18.63 15.05 -23.53
C MET A 162 19.06 15.91 -22.35
N GLU A 163 20.04 16.80 -22.54
CA GLU A 163 20.51 17.68 -21.46
C GLU A 163 19.38 18.59 -20.96
N ASN A 164 18.59 19.18 -21.87
CA ASN A 164 17.44 20.01 -21.50
C ASN A 164 16.37 19.20 -20.79
N ALA A 165 16.07 17.99 -21.25
CA ALA A 165 15.10 17.09 -20.61
C ALA A 165 15.56 16.69 -19.20
N GLU A 166 16.85 16.43 -18.99
CA GLU A 166 17.41 16.10 -17.67
C GLU A 166 17.22 17.25 -16.69
N ARG A 167 17.53 18.49 -17.10
CA ARG A 167 17.43 19.68 -16.24
C ARG A 167 15.99 20.13 -15.97
N THR A 168 15.04 19.71 -16.81
CA THR A 168 13.63 20.14 -16.70
C THR A 168 12.75 18.97 -16.31
N VAL A 169 12.29 18.19 -17.29
CA VAL A 169 11.30 17.13 -17.12
C VAL A 169 11.78 16.06 -16.14
N PHE A 170 12.99 15.53 -16.29
CA PHE A 170 13.46 14.44 -15.42
C PHE A 170 13.77 14.91 -14.01
N GLN A 171 14.30 16.12 -13.86
CA GLN A 171 14.48 16.74 -12.55
C GLN A 171 13.12 16.92 -11.84
N THR A 172 12.11 17.48 -12.51
CA THR A 172 10.77 17.66 -11.93
C THR A 172 10.09 16.32 -11.63
N LYS A 173 10.19 15.32 -12.52
CA LYS A 173 9.66 13.97 -12.26
C LYS A 173 10.34 13.33 -11.04
N ARG A 174 11.65 13.55 -10.83
CA ARG A 174 12.41 13.07 -9.67
C ARG A 174 11.98 13.74 -8.38
N GLU A 175 11.76 15.06 -8.40
CA GLU A 175 11.24 15.81 -7.26
C GLU A 175 9.83 15.35 -6.87
N LEU A 176 8.96 15.12 -7.86
CA LEU A 176 7.63 14.55 -7.65
C LEU A 176 7.71 13.17 -6.97
N VAL A 177 8.59 12.29 -7.44
CA VAL A 177 8.80 10.96 -6.82
C VAL A 177 9.26 11.09 -5.37
N GLN A 178 10.16 12.03 -5.07
CA GLN A 178 10.61 12.29 -3.69
C GLN A 178 9.49 12.82 -2.79
N ASP A 179 8.62 13.68 -3.32
CA ASP A 179 7.43 14.15 -2.57
C ASP A 179 6.47 13.00 -2.29
N ILE A 180 6.19 12.15 -3.28
CA ILE A 180 5.34 10.96 -3.09
C ILE A 180 5.97 10.03 -2.05
N HIS A 181 7.28 9.80 -2.07
CA HIS A 181 7.97 9.04 -1.01
C HIS A 181 7.81 9.64 0.38
N SER A 182 7.91 10.97 0.49
CA SER A 182 7.74 11.68 1.76
C SER A 182 6.32 11.53 2.30
N GLN A 183 5.32 11.63 1.42
CA GLN A 183 3.93 11.37 1.77
C GLN A 183 3.68 9.88 2.11
N LEU A 184 4.32 8.95 1.39
CA LEU A 184 4.20 7.51 1.61
C LEU A 184 4.69 7.13 3.01
N ASN A 185 5.79 7.73 3.46
CA ASN A 185 6.29 7.56 4.83
C ASN A 185 5.28 8.04 5.88
N LYS A 186 4.59 9.16 5.64
CA LYS A 186 3.52 9.64 6.53
C LYS A 186 2.34 8.66 6.55
N VAL A 187 1.96 8.10 5.40
CA VAL A 187 0.88 7.08 5.32
C VAL A 187 1.29 5.82 6.06
N ASN A 188 2.52 5.33 5.86
CA ASN A 188 3.04 4.15 6.56
C ASN A 188 3.10 4.34 8.07
N GLN A 189 3.48 5.54 8.54
CA GLN A 189 3.44 5.87 9.96
C GLN A 189 2.02 5.79 10.50
N LYS A 190 1.04 6.41 9.82
CA LYS A 190 -0.38 6.34 10.22
C LYS A 190 -0.93 4.92 10.22
N ILE A 191 -0.56 4.10 9.23
CA ILE A 191 -0.90 2.67 9.20
C ILE A 191 -0.34 1.99 10.44
N GLY A 192 0.94 2.21 10.76
CA GLY A 192 1.57 1.66 11.96
C GLY A 192 0.88 2.09 13.25
N ASP A 193 0.43 3.34 13.33
CA ASP A 193 -0.28 3.87 14.50
C ASP A 193 -1.68 3.27 14.65
N LEU A 194 -2.47 3.14 13.57
CA LEU A 194 -3.78 2.45 13.60
C LEU A 194 -3.63 0.97 13.94
N VAL A 195 -2.59 0.31 13.41
CA VAL A 195 -2.30 -1.08 13.77
C VAL A 195 -1.99 -1.20 15.25
N LYS A 196 -1.21 -0.29 15.84
CA LYS A 196 -0.97 -0.28 17.30
C LYS A 196 -2.25 -0.03 18.10
N GLU A 197 -3.14 0.84 17.62
CA GLU A 197 -4.44 1.11 18.25
C GLU A 197 -5.30 -0.16 18.34
N ILE A 198 -5.36 -0.94 17.26
CA ILE A 198 -6.09 -2.22 17.21
C ILE A 198 -5.48 -3.24 18.20
N HIS A 199 -4.15 -3.27 18.35
CA HIS A 199 -3.49 -4.24 19.23
C HIS A 199 -3.37 -3.78 20.68
N GLN A 200 -3.77 -2.54 21.01
CA GLN A 200 -3.76 -2.09 22.40
C GLN A 200 -4.94 -2.71 23.16
N PRO A 201 -4.70 -3.33 24.32
CA PRO A 201 -5.79 -3.79 25.17
C PRO A 201 -6.57 -2.57 25.63
N THR A 202 -7.84 -2.47 25.23
CA THR A 202 -8.79 -1.46 25.69
C THR A 202 -8.53 -1.16 27.17
N PRO A 203 -8.17 0.09 27.55
CA PRO A 203 -8.12 0.46 28.96
C PRO A 203 -9.48 0.13 29.54
N ARG A 204 -9.52 -0.69 30.59
CA ARG A 204 -10.75 -0.94 31.33
C ARG A 204 -11.22 0.42 31.82
N GLU A 205 -12.28 0.95 31.21
CA GLU A 205 -13.07 2.05 31.75
C GLU A 205 -13.47 1.62 33.17
N SER A 206 -12.75 2.13 34.16
CA SER A 206 -13.20 2.10 35.53
C SER A 206 -14.41 3.00 35.59
N VAL A 207 -15.59 2.38 35.50
CA VAL A 207 -16.86 2.99 35.87
C VAL A 207 -16.72 3.45 37.32
N GLN A 208 -16.37 4.72 37.54
CA GLN A 208 -16.63 5.38 38.80
C GLN A 208 -18.08 5.86 38.80
N PRO A 209 -18.89 5.50 39.81
CA PRO A 209 -20.28 5.95 39.91
C PRO A 209 -20.34 7.44 40.27
N PRO A 210 -21.45 8.13 39.96
CA PRO A 210 -21.57 9.56 40.20
C PRO A 210 -21.90 9.81 41.67
N LEU A 211 -21.11 10.66 42.33
CA LEU A 211 -21.48 11.24 43.62
C LEU A 211 -21.47 12.76 43.51
N SER A 212 -22.68 13.33 43.45
CA SER A 212 -22.95 14.73 43.71
C SER A 212 -22.89 15.03 45.20
N THR A 213 -22.17 16.09 45.61
CA THR A 213 -22.49 17.12 46.64
C THR A 213 -21.18 17.88 46.97
N ARG A 214 -21.01 19.17 46.62
CA ARG A 214 -21.53 20.42 47.22
C ARG A 214 -20.69 20.94 48.42
N ARG A 215 -20.21 22.19 48.28
CA ARG A 215 -19.76 23.19 49.30
C ARG A 215 -18.44 22.94 50.05
N GLU A 216 -17.68 23.92 50.53
CA GLU A 216 -17.48 25.38 50.41
C GLU A 216 -16.30 25.67 51.38
N GLN A 217 -15.32 26.53 51.01
CA GLN A 217 -14.45 27.38 51.89
C GLN A 217 -13.52 26.63 52.90
N GLU A 218 -12.32 27.07 53.30
CA GLU A 218 -11.72 28.35 53.69
C GLU A 218 -10.19 28.28 53.44
N GLU A 219 -9.58 29.26 52.76
CA GLU A 219 -8.75 30.36 53.34
C GLU A 219 -7.47 29.91 54.07
N LYS A 220 -6.27 30.18 53.50
CA LYS A 220 -5.35 31.33 53.77
C LYS A 220 -4.05 30.73 54.36
N GLN A 221 -2.82 31.17 54.09
CA GLN A 221 -2.22 32.50 53.95
C GLN A 221 -0.80 32.31 53.34
N GLU A 222 -0.37 33.11 52.35
CA GLU A 222 0.60 34.24 52.48
C GLU A 222 2.07 33.82 52.68
N VAL A 223 3.13 34.42 52.13
CA VAL A 223 3.48 35.54 51.22
C VAL A 223 4.90 35.13 50.72
N ASN A 224 5.50 35.57 49.61
CA ASN A 224 5.87 36.95 49.34
C ASN A 224 6.49 37.11 47.94
N GLU A 225 6.08 38.20 47.26
CA GLU A 225 6.87 39.15 46.43
C GLU A 225 7.72 38.61 45.25
N GLU A 226 7.81 39.20 44.05
CA GLU A 226 7.49 40.53 43.51
C GLU A 226 7.84 40.41 41.99
N GLN A 227 7.04 40.78 40.99
CA GLN A 227 7.00 42.12 40.40
C GLN A 227 6.01 42.14 39.22
N LYS A 228 5.57 43.36 38.91
CA LYS A 228 4.24 43.76 38.45
C LYS A 228 4.35 44.49 37.09
N ALA A 229 3.32 44.30 36.26
CA ALA A 229 2.77 45.17 35.20
C ALA A 229 3.70 45.58 34.04
N GLY A 230 3.30 45.41 32.76
CA GLY A 230 2.21 46.11 32.06
C GLY A 230 2.85 47.19 31.16
N ASN A 231 2.41 47.59 29.97
CA ASN A 231 1.22 47.39 29.16
C ASN A 231 1.54 48.00 27.75
N ALA A 232 0.76 47.64 26.72
CA ALA A 232 0.44 48.40 25.49
C ALA A 232 1.55 48.98 24.56
N GLU A 233 1.47 48.71 23.24
CA GLU A 233 0.95 49.70 22.26
C GLU A 233 1.02 49.22 20.79
N SER A 234 -0.14 49.35 20.14
CA SER A 234 -0.50 49.69 18.76
C SER A 234 0.57 49.92 17.67
N SER A 235 0.32 49.41 16.45
CA SER A 235 0.85 50.02 15.22
C SER A 235 -0.20 50.06 14.10
N SER A 236 -0.31 51.23 13.46
CA SER A 236 -1.22 51.58 12.36
C SER A 236 -0.53 52.50 11.35
N ASN A 237 -0.94 52.37 10.07
CA ASN A 237 -0.72 53.20 8.86
C ASN A 237 0.69 53.21 8.21
N ARG A 238 0.92 53.04 6.89
CA ARG A 238 0.26 53.31 5.57
C ARG A 238 0.75 54.60 4.85
N LYS A 239 1.46 54.43 3.71
CA LYS A 239 1.42 55.12 2.38
C LYS A 239 2.85 55.18 1.76
N VAL A 240 3.14 54.62 0.57
CA VAL A 240 2.84 54.98 -0.85
C VAL A 240 3.71 56.13 -1.39
N LEU A 241 4.58 55.89 -2.41
CA LEU A 241 4.45 56.31 -3.84
C LEU A 241 5.79 56.28 -4.66
N GLU A 242 5.75 55.66 -5.86
CA GLU A 242 6.41 55.91 -7.20
C GLU A 242 7.90 56.27 -7.36
N GLN A 243 8.60 56.15 -8.51
CA GLN A 243 8.33 55.87 -9.95
C GLN A 243 9.69 55.55 -10.63
N ASP A 244 9.76 54.70 -11.68
CA ASP A 244 10.36 55.06 -12.97
C ASP A 244 10.01 54.02 -14.07
N SER A 245 9.93 54.49 -15.31
CA SER A 245 9.17 53.96 -16.45
C SER A 245 10.04 53.55 -17.66
N GLY A 246 9.44 52.81 -18.61
CA GLY A 246 9.88 52.72 -20.02
C GLY A 246 9.56 51.37 -20.68
N ASP A 247 8.35 51.15 -21.23
CA ASP A 247 7.96 51.29 -22.67
C ASP A 247 8.63 50.22 -23.58
N ARG A 248 8.00 49.40 -24.46
CA ARG A 248 6.81 49.56 -25.32
C ARG A 248 6.50 48.20 -26.02
N SER A 249 5.25 47.72 -25.97
CA SER A 249 4.36 47.23 -27.10
C SER A 249 4.91 46.24 -28.18
N GLN A 250 4.27 45.16 -28.71
CA GLN A 250 2.86 44.79 -28.96
C GLN A 250 2.67 43.26 -29.30
N LYS A 251 1.50 42.67 -28.91
CA LYS A 251 0.53 41.82 -29.69
C LYS A 251 0.97 40.41 -30.20
N ALA A 252 0.25 39.26 -30.12
CA ALA A 252 -1.15 38.83 -29.85
C ALA A 252 -1.15 37.38 -29.24
N THR A 253 -1.97 37.00 -28.22
CA THR A 253 -3.30 36.31 -28.25
C THR A 253 -3.39 35.08 -29.18
N PHE A 254 -3.78 33.84 -28.82
CA PHE A 254 -4.56 33.21 -27.74
C PHE A 254 -4.15 31.73 -27.53
N ALA A 255 -4.13 31.23 -26.28
CA ALA A 255 -4.64 29.90 -25.88
C ALA A 255 -4.73 29.83 -24.34
N SER A 256 -5.81 29.25 -23.85
CA SER A 256 -6.38 29.34 -22.49
C SER A 256 -5.45 28.94 -21.32
N PRO A 257 -5.43 29.67 -20.18
CA PRO A 257 -4.92 29.13 -18.93
C PRO A 257 -5.94 28.14 -18.33
N ALA A 258 -5.46 26.99 -17.88
CA ALA A 258 -6.25 26.00 -17.16
C ALA A 258 -6.84 26.60 -15.87
N ALA A 259 -8.08 26.23 -15.55
CA ALA A 259 -8.79 26.73 -14.37
C ALA A 259 -8.04 26.39 -13.07
N PRO A 260 -7.95 27.33 -12.10
CA PRO A 260 -7.41 27.03 -10.79
C PRO A 260 -8.36 26.11 -10.01
N TYR A 261 -7.81 25.07 -9.37
CA TYR A 261 -8.56 24.15 -8.52
C TYR A 261 -9.17 24.87 -7.32
N PRO A 262 -10.40 24.53 -6.89
CA PRO A 262 -11.00 25.13 -5.71
C PRO A 262 -10.29 24.63 -4.44
N SER A 263 -9.80 25.58 -3.64
CA SER A 263 -9.30 25.32 -2.29
C SER A 263 -10.43 24.79 -1.41
N VAL A 264 -10.22 23.60 -0.82
CA VAL A 264 -11.14 23.03 0.17
C VAL A 264 -10.79 23.62 1.54
N ASP A 265 -11.70 24.42 2.10
CA ASP A 265 -11.63 24.94 3.47
C ASP A 265 -12.01 23.82 4.44
N ILE A 266 -11.11 23.46 5.36
CA ILE A 266 -11.37 22.52 6.44
C ILE A 266 -11.27 23.31 7.74
N ARG A 267 -12.42 23.80 8.21
CA ARG A 267 -12.60 24.21 9.60
C ARG A 267 -13.40 23.15 10.33
N VAL A 268 -12.85 22.76 11.48
CA VAL A 268 -13.40 21.84 12.49
C VAL A 268 -14.37 22.60 13.38
#